data_AF-A0ABD4EH48-F1
#
_entry.id   AF-A0ABD4EH48-F1
#
_cell.length_a   1.000
_cell.length_b   1.000
_cell.length_c   1.000
_cell.angle_alpha   90.00
_cell.angle_beta   90.00
_cell.angle_gamma   90.00
#
_symmetry.space_group_name_H-M   'P 1'
#
loop_
_entity.id
_entity.type
_entity.pdbx_description
1 polymer ?
#
loop_
_entity_poly.entity_id
_entity_poly.type
_entity_poly.pdbx_seq_one_letter_code
_entity_poly.pdbx_strand_id
1 'polypeptide(L)'
;MTKTIKVTSLIGLMLEAFLSLMFLIFFVLSVLGVSHSEVQTTVNGKTTMQSAETSSHIFNWIFGTLLVASIISLIIGLIAFKTMSKNMNMSAVLYIIGSIVSLNLITIFTWIACGVLLIKEQKQFKEGKVDEKRMVD
;
A
#
# COMPACT_ATOMS: atom_id res chain seq x y z
N MET A 1 -3.92 11.43 20.10
CA MET A 1 -3.41 10.37 19.21
C MET A 1 -2.61 9.38 20.02
N THR A 2 -3.02 8.11 20.03
CA THR A 2 -2.29 7.08 20.77
C THR A 2 -0.94 6.75 20.11
N LYS A 3 0.08 6.42 20.93
CA LYS A 3 1.39 5.97 20.42
C LYS A 3 1.25 4.75 19.52
N THR A 4 0.34 3.84 19.85
CA THR A 4 0.04 2.62 19.10
C THR A 4 -0.35 2.91 17.65
N ILE A 5 -1.28 3.86 17.42
CA ILE A 5 -1.75 4.21 16.07
C ILE A 5 -0.60 4.73 15.19
N LYS A 6 0.30 5.55 15.75
CA LYS A 6 1.47 6.06 15.03
C LYS A 6 2.46 4.95 14.66
N VAL A 7 2.75 4.06 15.62
CA VAL A 7 3.70 2.95 15.41
C VAL A 7 3.16 1.98 14.37
N THR A 8 1.90 1.57 14.47
CA THR A 8 1.26 0.67 13.50
C THR A 8 1.26 1.26 12.09
N SER A 9 0.98 2.56 11.96
CA SER A 9 1.08 3.21 10.64
C SER A 9 2.50 3.22 10.10
N LEU A 10 3.49 3.49 10.95
CA LEU A 10 4.88 3.59 10.53
C LEU A 10 5.39 2.23 10.05
N ILE A 11 4.99 1.14 10.72
CA ILE A 11 5.28 -0.23 10.29
C ILE A 11 4.75 -0.47 8.87
N GLY A 12 3.46 -0.16 8.61
CA GLY A 12 2.89 -0.34 7.28
C GLY A 12 3.61 0.52 6.23
N LEU A 13 3.98 1.76 6.56
CA LEU A 13 4.78 2.62 5.68
C LEU A 13 6.16 2.04 5.35
N MET A 14 6.87 1.52 6.35
CA MET A 14 8.19 0.92 6.14
C MET A 14 8.10 -0.32 5.25
N LEU A 15 7.10 -1.18 5.49
CA LEU A 15 6.87 -2.38 4.69
C LEU A 15 6.48 -2.06 3.24
N GLU A 16 5.66 -1.03 3.05
CA GLU A 16 5.27 -0.58 1.71
C GLU A 16 6.45 0.05 0.95
N ALA A 17 7.27 0.84 1.64
CA ALA A 17 8.49 1.40 1.07
C ALA A 17 9.48 0.31 0.67
N PHE A 18 9.64 -0.71 1.52
CA PHE A 18 10.47 -1.88 1.23
C PHE A 18 9.96 -2.65 0.00
N LEU A 19 8.64 -2.90 -0.08
CA LEU A 19 8.04 -3.57 -1.24
C LEU A 19 8.23 -2.75 -2.52
N SER A 20 8.03 -1.44 -2.46
CA SER A 20 8.26 -0.53 -3.58
C SER A 20 9.70 -0.59 -4.08
N LEU A 21 10.67 -0.63 -3.16
CA LEU A 21 12.08 -0.79 -3.51
C LEU A 21 12.35 -2.16 -4.16
N MET A 22 11.76 -3.24 -3.65
CA MET A 22 11.89 -4.57 -4.26
C MET A 22 11.34 -4.59 -5.69
N PHE A 23 10.15 -4.02 -5.93
CA PHE A 23 9.60 -3.93 -7.27
C PHE A 23 10.42 -3.06 -8.20
N LEU A 24 11.03 -1.98 -7.69
CA LEU A 24 11.95 -1.16 -8.47
C LEU A 24 13.17 -1.98 -8.92
N ILE A 25 13.77 -2.72 -7.99
CA ILE A 25 14.92 -3.58 -8.29
C ILE A 25 14.53 -4.65 -9.34
N PHE A 26 13.41 -5.35 -9.16
CA PHE A 26 12.96 -6.35 -10.12
C PHE A 26 12.62 -5.77 -11.49
N PHE A 27 12.00 -4.58 -11.52
CA PHE A 27 11.73 -3.89 -12.78
C PHE A 27 13.04 -3.54 -13.51
N VAL A 28 14.02 -2.98 -12.82
CA VAL A 28 15.33 -2.67 -13.42
C VAL A 28 16.03 -3.94 -13.91
N LEU A 29 16.06 -5.01 -13.11
CA LEU A 29 16.66 -6.29 -13.51
C LEU A 29 15.94 -6.93 -14.72
N SER A 30 14.61 -6.78 -14.79
CA SER A 30 13.81 -7.22 -15.94
C SER A 30 14.14 -6.44 -17.21
N VAL A 31 14.23 -5.10 -17.11
CA VAL A 31 14.59 -4.22 -18.24
C VAL A 31 16.01 -4.49 -18.73
N LEU A 32 16.95 -4.76 -17.82
CA LEU A 32 18.32 -5.13 -18.15
C LEU A 32 18.46 -6.55 -18.71
N GLY A 33 17.38 -7.32 -18.77
CA GLY A 33 17.42 -8.70 -19.25
C GLY A 33 18.17 -9.65 -18.31
N VAL A 34 18.35 -9.31 -17.03
CA VAL A 34 18.93 -10.22 -16.03
C VAL A 34 17.88 -11.21 -15.52
N SER A 35 16.60 -10.81 -15.57
CA SER A 35 15.46 -11.57 -15.05
C SER A 35 14.43 -11.83 -16.13
N HIS A 36 14.72 -12.74 -17.07
CA HIS A 36 13.70 -13.33 -17.94
C HIS A 36 13.72 -14.84 -17.77
N SER A 37 12.57 -15.41 -17.39
CA SER A 37 12.36 -16.86 -17.43
C SER A 37 11.87 -17.25 -18.83
N GLU A 38 12.20 -18.46 -19.27
CA GLU A 38 11.63 -19.02 -20.49
C GLU A 38 10.11 -19.15 -20.33
N VAL A 39 9.34 -18.33 -21.06
CA VAL A 39 7.88 -18.38 -21.01
C VAL A 39 7.40 -19.43 -22.01
N GLN A 40 6.65 -20.41 -21.51
CA GLN A 40 5.97 -21.40 -22.34
C GLN A 40 4.47 -21.13 -22.35
N THR A 41 3.88 -21.26 -23.53
CA THR A 41 2.43 -21.19 -23.68
C THR A 41 1.92 -22.48 -24.30
N THR A 42 0.91 -23.09 -23.68
CA THR A 42 0.25 -24.28 -24.22
C THR A 42 -1.11 -23.88 -24.78
N VAL A 43 -1.30 -24.03 -26.08
CA VAL A 43 -2.56 -23.76 -26.76
C VAL A 43 -2.96 -25.01 -27.54
N ASN A 44 -4.16 -25.54 -27.29
CA ASN A 44 -4.65 -26.78 -27.89
C ASN A 44 -3.67 -27.97 -27.77
N GLY A 45 -3.03 -28.12 -26.60
CA GLY A 45 -2.07 -29.20 -26.34
C GLY A 45 -0.70 -29.04 -27.02
N LYS A 46 -0.48 -27.97 -27.81
CA LYS A 46 0.84 -27.62 -28.34
C LYS A 46 1.51 -26.60 -27.43
N THR A 47 2.67 -26.98 -26.92
CA THR A 47 3.55 -26.10 -26.14
C THR A 47 4.49 -25.37 -27.08
N THR A 48 4.51 -24.04 -27.01
CA THR A 48 5.44 -23.18 -27.75
C THR A 48 6.28 -22.36 -26.79
N MET A 49 7.60 -22.39 -26.98
CA MET A 49 8.52 -21.49 -26.30
C MET A 49 8.34 -20.07 -26.87
N GLN A 50 8.15 -19.10 -25.98
CA GLN A 50 8.12 -17.70 -26.36
C GLN A 50 9.54 -17.19 -26.59
N SER A 51 9.68 -16.19 -27.47
CA SER A 51 10.97 -15.55 -27.71
C SER A 51 11.49 -14.87 -26.43
N ALA A 52 12.81 -14.66 -26.35
CA ALA A 52 13.42 -13.92 -25.24
C ALA A 52 12.89 -12.48 -25.16
N GLU A 53 12.65 -11.85 -26.32
CA GLU A 53 12.06 -10.51 -26.43
C GLU A 53 10.64 -10.48 -25.85
N THR A 54 9.78 -11.40 -26.27
CA THR A 54 8.41 -11.52 -25.74
C THR A 54 8.40 -11.78 -24.23
N SER A 55 9.29 -12.67 -23.76
CA SER A 55 9.42 -12.99 -22.33
C SER A 55 9.84 -11.76 -21.53
N SER A 56 10.85 -11.01 -22.00
CA SER A 56 11.29 -9.77 -21.35
C SER A 56 10.17 -8.73 -21.29
N HIS A 57 9.40 -8.55 -22.36
CA HIS A 57 8.25 -7.64 -22.36
C HIS A 57 7.19 -8.03 -21.33
N ILE A 58 6.90 -9.32 -21.17
CA ILE A 58 5.95 -9.81 -20.16
C ILE A 58 6.44 -9.44 -18.75
N PHE A 59 7.70 -9.74 -18.41
CA PHE A 59 8.25 -9.41 -17.09
C PHE A 59 8.31 -7.90 -16.84
N ASN A 60 8.67 -7.09 -17.85
CA ASN A 60 8.67 -5.63 -17.76
C ASN A 60 7.26 -5.08 -17.45
N TRP A 61 6.23 -5.62 -18.11
CA TRP A 61 4.84 -5.24 -17.85
C TRP A 61 4.38 -5.63 -16.46
N ILE A 62 4.72 -6.85 -16.00
CA ILE A 62 4.35 -7.31 -14.66
C ILE A 62 5.01 -6.44 -13.59
N PHE A 63 6.34 -6.35 -13.58
CA PHE A 63 7.05 -5.59 -12.56
C PHE A 63 6.80 -4.08 -12.67
N GLY A 64 6.63 -3.55 -13.87
CA GLY A 64 6.25 -2.15 -14.08
C GLY A 64 4.88 -1.83 -13.47
N THR A 65 3.88 -2.69 -13.70
CA THR A 65 2.53 -2.52 -13.14
C THR A 65 2.55 -2.61 -11.61
N LEU A 66 3.27 -3.60 -11.06
CA LEU A 66 3.43 -3.79 -9.62
C LEU A 66 4.13 -2.60 -8.96
N LEU A 67 5.17 -2.05 -9.59
CA LEU A 67 5.90 -0.87 -9.13
C LEU A 67 5.00 0.38 -9.10
N VAL A 68 4.21 0.60 -10.16
CA VAL A 68 3.30 1.76 -10.20
C VAL A 68 2.25 1.65 -9.09
N ALA A 69 1.65 0.47 -8.91
CA ALA A 69 0.67 0.24 -7.85
C ALA A 69 1.25 0.48 -6.44
N SER A 70 2.46 -0.04 -6.16
CA SER A 70 3.11 0.14 -4.87
C SER A 70 3.50 1.59 -4.60
N ILE A 71 3.97 2.34 -5.61
CA ILE A 71 4.27 3.77 -5.47
C ILE A 71 2.99 4.57 -5.15
N ILE A 72 1.88 4.29 -5.83
CA ILE A 72 0.59 4.95 -5.56
C ILE A 72 0.17 4.70 -4.11
N SER A 73 0.21 3.44 -3.68
CA SER A 73 -0.11 3.05 -2.30
C SER A 73 0.81 3.76 -1.29
N LEU A 74 2.12 3.77 -1.52
CA LEU A 74 3.10 4.45 -0.66
C LEU A 74 2.80 5.94 -0.52
N ILE A 75 2.48 6.63 -1.62
CA ILE A 75 2.10 8.05 -1.61
C ILE A 75 0.85 8.26 -0.77
N ILE A 76 -0.19 7.43 -0.95
CA ILE A 76 -1.42 7.49 -0.16
C ILE A 76 -1.11 7.31 1.32
N GLY A 77 -0.28 6.32 1.69
CA GLY A 77 0.15 6.09 3.07
C GLY A 77 0.90 7.28 3.67
N LEU A 78 1.79 7.92 2.90
CA LEU A 78 2.54 9.10 3.34
C LEU A 78 1.63 10.30 3.58
N ILE A 79 0.66 10.51 2.70
CA ILE A 79 -0.36 11.57 2.85
C ILE A 79 -1.24 11.27 4.07
N ALA A 80 -1.67 10.02 4.24
CA ALA A 80 -2.46 9.58 5.40
C ALA A 80 -1.71 9.87 6.70
N PHE A 81 -0.42 9.53 6.77
CA PHE A 81 0.42 9.78 7.95
C PHE A 81 0.60 11.27 8.24
N LYS A 82 0.87 12.08 7.22
CA LYS A 82 1.04 13.53 7.36
C LYS A 82 -0.25 14.23 7.79
N THR A 83 -1.40 13.75 7.34
CA THR A 83 -2.73 14.32 7.64
C THR A 83 -3.33 13.80 8.94
N MET A 84 -2.77 12.74 9.52
CA MET A 84 -3.27 12.04 10.71
C MET A 84 -3.51 12.97 11.91
N SER A 85 -2.64 13.96 12.13
CA SER A 85 -2.75 14.92 13.24
C SER A 85 -3.71 16.07 12.96
N LYS A 86 -4.02 16.34 11.69
CA LYS A 86 -4.85 17.48 11.26
C LYS A 86 -6.29 17.07 11.00
N ASN A 87 -6.50 15.92 10.34
CA ASN A 87 -7.80 15.41 9.96
C ASN A 87 -7.81 13.88 10.06
N MET A 88 -8.21 13.38 11.24
CA MET A 88 -8.25 11.94 11.54
C MET A 88 -9.17 11.17 10.59
N ASN A 89 -10.32 11.74 10.20
CA ASN A 89 -11.26 11.10 9.27
C ASN A 89 -10.64 10.93 7.88
N MET A 90 -10.04 11.99 7.33
CA MET A 90 -9.39 11.92 6.02
C MET A 90 -8.23 10.92 6.04
N SER A 91 -7.40 10.98 7.08
CA SER A 91 -6.30 10.04 7.27
C SER A 91 -6.80 8.58 7.35
N ALA A 92 -7.88 8.33 8.09
CA ALA A 92 -8.47 7.00 8.19
C ALA A 92 -8.94 6.45 6.84
N VAL A 93 -9.64 7.28 6.06
CA VAL A 93 -10.10 6.92 4.71
C VAL A 93 -8.91 6.63 3.80
N LEU A 94 -7.87 7.46 3.83
CA LEU A 94 -6.67 7.25 3.04
C LEU A 94 -5.95 5.95 3.41
N TYR A 95 -5.84 5.59 4.69
CA TYR A 95 -5.27 4.27 5.06
C TYR A 95 -6.09 3.10 4.54
N ILE A 96 -7.43 3.19 4.55
CA ILE A 96 -8.30 2.13 4.03
C ILE A 96 -8.19 2.02 2.51
N ILE A 97 -8.07 3.15 1.79
CA ILE A 97 -7.88 3.11 0.33
C ILE A 97 -6.48 2.60 -0.01
N GLY A 98 -5.46 3.12 0.67
CA GLY A 98 -4.07 2.71 0.46
C GLY A 98 -3.85 1.23 0.75
N SER A 99 -4.55 0.66 1.74
CA SER A 99 -4.42 -0.76 2.06
C SER A 99 -4.86 -1.63 0.88
N ILE A 100 -5.98 -1.32 0.24
CA ILE A 100 -6.50 -2.08 -0.90
C ILE A 100 -5.50 -2.07 -2.08
N VAL A 101 -4.76 -0.98 -2.25
CA VAL A 101 -3.80 -0.78 -3.36
C VAL A 101 -2.41 -1.36 -3.04
N SER A 102 -2.09 -1.62 -1.78
CA SER A 102 -0.73 -1.89 -1.29
C SER A 102 -0.08 -3.17 -1.81
N LEU A 103 -0.86 -4.15 -2.28
CA LEU A 103 -0.35 -5.48 -2.69
C LEU A 103 0.51 -6.19 -1.63
N ASN A 104 0.58 -5.68 -0.39
CA ASN A 104 1.30 -6.22 0.74
C ASN A 104 0.31 -6.59 1.85
N LEU A 105 0.20 -7.89 2.15
CA LEU A 105 -0.75 -8.39 3.14
C LEU A 105 -0.56 -7.76 4.53
N ILE A 106 0.68 -7.53 4.96
CA ILE A 106 0.95 -6.96 6.28
C ILE A 106 0.59 -5.47 6.30
N THR A 107 0.94 -4.73 5.24
CA THR A 107 0.51 -3.33 5.09
C THR A 107 -1.00 -3.23 5.05
N ILE A 108 -1.69 -4.16 4.38
CA ILE A 108 -3.16 -4.21 4.35
C ILE A 108 -3.74 -4.22 5.76
N PHE A 109 -3.31 -5.18 6.60
CA PHE A 109 -3.84 -5.31 7.95
C PHE A 109 -3.46 -4.12 8.84
N THR A 110 -2.22 -3.66 8.78
CA THR A 110 -1.75 -2.55 9.61
C THR A 110 -2.47 -1.24 9.28
N TRP A 111 -2.67 -0.95 7.99
CA TRP A 111 -3.36 0.28 7.56
C TRP A 111 -4.87 0.20 7.78
N ILE A 112 -5.52 -0.96 7.58
CA ILE A 112 -6.94 -1.13 7.97
C ILE A 112 -7.11 -0.92 9.48
N ALA A 113 -6.25 -1.53 10.29
CA ALA A 113 -6.27 -1.35 11.75
C ALA A 113 -6.07 0.13 12.13
N CYS A 114 -5.12 0.83 11.51
CA CYS A 114 -4.94 2.27 11.70
C CYS A 114 -6.19 3.06 11.34
N GLY A 115 -6.82 2.78 10.20
CA GLY A 115 -8.05 3.45 9.77
C GLY A 115 -9.19 3.30 10.77
N VAL A 116 -9.45 2.07 11.22
CA VAL A 116 -10.49 1.78 12.22
C VAL A 116 -10.20 2.48 13.56
N LEU A 117 -8.95 2.42 14.03
CA LEU A 117 -8.55 3.05 15.29
C LEU A 117 -8.65 4.58 15.23
N LEU A 118 -8.32 5.21 14.10
CA LEU A 118 -8.47 6.65 13.90
C LEU A 118 -9.94 7.09 13.95
N ILE A 119 -10.84 6.32 13.32
CA ILE A 119 -12.30 6.59 13.38
C ILE A 119 -12.80 6.50 14.81
N LYS A 120 -12.34 5.49 15.57
CA LYS A 120 -12.72 5.33 16.98
C LYS A 120 -12.21 6.49 17.83
N GLU A 121 -10.94 6.88 17.67
CA GLU A 121 -10.35 7.99 18.43
C GLU A 121 -11.08 9.32 18.14
N GLN A 122 -11.45 9.57 16.88
CA GLN A 122 -12.20 10.77 16.52
C GLN A 122 -13.61 10.80 17.15
N LYS A 123 -14.31 9.66 17.22
CA LYS A 123 -15.62 9.58 17.87
C LYS A 123 -15.52 9.95 19.36
N GLN A 124 -14.57 9.36 20.08
CA GLN A 124 -14.36 9.66 21.50
C GLN A 124 -13.98 11.12 21.73
N PHE A 125 -13.14 11.69 20.86
CA PHE A 125 -12.79 13.12 20.95
C PHE A 125 -13.98 14.05 20.73
N LYS A 126 -14.92 13.68 19.84
CA LYS A 126 -16.15 14.44 19.64
C LYS A 126 -17.10 14.32 20.83
N GLU A 127 -17.30 13.12 21.36
CA GLU A 127 -18.15 12.86 22.53
C GLU A 127 -17.67 13.63 23.77
N GLY A 128 -16.37 13.56 24.09
CA GLY A 128 -15.82 14.30 25.23
C GLY A 128 -16.00 15.83 25.12
N LYS A 129 -15.92 16.40 23.91
CA LYS A 129 -16.20 17.83 23.68
C LYS A 129 -17.67 18.20 23.86
N VAL A 130 -18.59 17.28 23.60
CA VAL A 130 -20.03 17.50 23.82
C VAL A 130 -20.34 17.49 25.30
N ASP A 131 -19.76 16.55 26.06
CA ASP A 131 -19.94 16.48 27.51
C ASP A 131 -19.33 17.69 28.22
N GLU A 132 -18.15 18.16 27.80
CA GLU A 132 -17.55 19.39 28.34
C GLU A 132 -18.46 20.61 28.13
N LYS A 133 -19.05 20.78 26.94
CA LYS A 133 -20.00 21.89 26.70
C LYS A 133 -21.24 21.80 27.60
N ARG A 134 -21.79 20.61 27.81
CA ARG A 134 -22.98 20.41 28.67
C ARG A 134 -22.73 20.68 30.15
N MET A 135 -21.48 20.69 30.61
CA MET A 135 -21.14 21.00 32.01
C MET A 135 -20.91 22.49 32.26
N VAL A 136 -20.80 23.30 31.20
CA VAL A 136 -20.51 24.74 31.28
C VAL A 136 -21.77 25.60 31.08
N ASP A 137 -22.84 25.02 30.54
CA ASP A 137 -24.18 25.62 30.38
C ASP A 137 -25.11 25.26 31.56
#